data_AF-A0A8T5BJ58-F1
#
_entry.id   AF-A0A8T5BJ58-F1
#
_cell.length_a   1.000
_cell.length_b   1.000
_cell.length_c   1.000
_cell.angle_alpha   90.00
_cell.angle_beta   90.00
_cell.angle_gamma   90.00
#
_symmetry.space_group_name_H-M   'P 1'
#
loop_
_entity.id
_entity.type
_entity.pdbx_description
1 polymer ?
#
loop_
_entity_poly.entity_id
_entity_poly.type
_entity_poly.pdbx_seq_one_letter_code
_entity_poly.pdbx_strand_id
1 'polypeptide(L)' 'MKIYRRVSKKNYLHGKRTYAYERFYVPVPKRFHNLIKAFLGKELKVKVELAAEGFTVRVQAVSRSKQALETQNSRPRRL' A
#
# COMPACT_ATOMS: atom_id res chain seq x y z
N MET A 1 15.72 -17.72 2.34
CA MET A 1 14.52 -16.92 2.02
C MET A 1 14.84 -16.05 0.81
N LYS A 2 13.94 -15.90 -0.17
CA LYS A 2 14.20 -15.16 -1.42
C LYS A 2 13.10 -14.13 -1.66
N ILE A 3 13.45 -13.04 -2.34
CA ILE A 3 12.47 -12.10 -2.88
C ILE A 3 11.96 -12.66 -4.20
N TYR A 4 10.65 -12.73 -4.36
CA TYR A 4 10.04 -13.19 -5.61
C TYR A 4 9.65 -12.00 -6.46
N ARG A 5 9.88 -12.08 -7.77
CA ARG A 5 9.43 -11.10 -8.75
C ARG A 5 8.30 -11.68 -9.58
N ARG A 6 7.19 -10.96 -9.66
CA ARG A 6 6.09 -11.24 -10.60
C ARG A 6 5.98 -10.09 -11.58
N VAL A 7 6.08 -10.40 -12.86
CA VAL A 7 5.87 -9.42 -13.93
C VAL A 7 4.45 -9.60 -14.47
N SER A 8 3.64 -8.55 -14.38
CA SER A 8 2.29 -8.51 -14.94
C SER A 8 2.32 -7.62 -16.18
N LYS A 9 2.08 -8.22 -17.35
CA LYS A 9 1.93 -7.48 -18.60
C LYS A 9 0.46 -7.16 -18.80
N LYS A 10 0.14 -5.91 -19.08
CA LYS A 10 -1.21 -5.50 -19.45
C LYS A 10 -1.18 -4.85 -20.82
N ASN A 11 -1.98 -5.41 -21.72
CA ASN A 11 -2.14 -4.91 -23.07
C ASN A 11 -3.19 -3.79 -23.02
N TYR A 12 -2.80 -2.61 -23.49
CA TYR A 12 -3.65 -1.44 -23.55
C TYR A 12 -3.87 -1.02 -25.00
N LEU A 13 -5.00 -0.35 -25.26
CA LEU A 13 -5.41 0.14 -26.59
C LEU A 13 -5.34 -0.95 -27.68
N HIS A 14 -6.06 -2.05 -27.53
CA HIS A 14 -6.13 -3.14 -28.53
C HIS A 14 -4.74 -3.64 -28.99
N GLY A 15 -3.77 -3.73 -28.08
CA GLY A 15 -2.43 -4.24 -28.37
C GLY A 15 -1.43 -3.18 -28.87
N LYS A 16 -1.82 -1.90 -28.99
CA LYS A 16 -0.91 -0.82 -29.40
C LYS A 16 0.22 -0.58 -28.40
N ARG A 17 0.01 -0.84 -27.10
CA ARG A 17 1.05 -0.74 -26.06
C ARG A 17 0.89 -1.83 -25.01
N THR A 18 2.00 -2.48 -24.68
CA THR A 18 2.09 -3.42 -23.54
C THR A 18 2.84 -2.74 -22.42
N TYR A 19 2.16 -2.48 -21.30
CA TYR A 19 2.81 -2.01 -20.08
C TYR A 19 3.15 -3.20 -19.20
N ALA A 20 4.42 -3.35 -18.85
CA ALA A 20 4.88 -4.35 -17.90
C ALA A 20 5.01 -3.71 -16.52
N TYR A 21 4.32 -4.29 -15.54
CA TYR A 21 4.41 -3.89 -14.14
C TYR A 21 5.09 -5.00 -13.36
N GLU A 22 6.10 -4.65 -12.60
CA GLU A 22 6.79 -5.59 -11.71
C GLU A 22 6.25 -5.47 -10.29
N ARG A 23 6.06 -6.62 -9.65
CA ARG A 23 5.73 -6.73 -8.23
C ARG A 23 6.77 -7.60 -7.55
N PHE A 24 7.34 -7.12 -6.47
CA PHE A 24 8.25 -7.87 -5.63
C PHE A 24 7.53 -8.33 -4.35
N TYR A 25 7.73 -9.60 -3.98
CA TYR A 25 7.12 -10.20 -2.80
C TYR A 25 8.22 -10.72 -1.87
N VAL A 26 8.15 -10.30 -0.62
CA VAL A 26 8.99 -10.84 0.45
C VAL A 26 8.14 -11.77 1.31
N PRO A 27 8.41 -13.07 1.35
CA PRO A 27 7.70 -13.98 2.24
C PRO A 27 8.04 -13.64 3.69
N VAL A 28 7.02 -13.42 4.51
CA VAL A 28 7.24 -13.12 5.93
C VAL A 28 7.13 -14.40 6.76
N PRO A 29 8.16 -14.72 7.58
CA PRO A 29 8.14 -15.88 8.45
C PRO A 29 6.92 -15.96 9.37
N LYS A 30 6.46 -17.19 9.63
CA LYS A 30 5.25 -17.50 10.43
C LYS A 30 5.24 -16.82 11.80
N ARG A 31 6.40 -16.70 12.44
CA ARG A 31 6.56 -16.04 13.76
C ARG A 31 6.07 -14.59 13.79
N PHE A 32 6.03 -13.91 12.64
CA PHE A 32 5.57 -12.52 12.52
C PHE A 32 4.14 -12.40 11.98
N HIS A 33 3.44 -13.51 11.71
CA HIS A 33 2.09 -13.47 11.15
C HIS A 33 1.11 -12.73 12.05
N ASN A 34 1.20 -12.90 13.37
CA ASN A 34 0.31 -12.20 14.30
C ASN A 34 0.49 -10.68 14.23
N LEU A 35 1.73 -10.20 14.09
CA LEU A 35 2.03 -8.78 13.92
C LEU A 35 1.45 -8.25 12.60
N ILE A 36 1.64 -8.98 11.49
CA ILE A 36 1.18 -8.54 10.17
C ILE A 36 -0.34 -8.61 10.03
N LYS A 37 -0.99 -9.59 10.66
CA LYS A 37 -2.45 -9.73 10.63
C LYS A 37 -3.15 -8.44 11.07
N ALA A 38 -2.59 -7.71 12.02
CA ALA A 38 -3.14 -6.43 12.48
C ALA A 38 -3.17 -5.33 11.40
N PHE A 39 -2.42 -5.50 10.31
CA PHE A 39 -2.32 -4.58 9.17
C PHE A 39 -3.07 -5.06 7.93
N LEU A 40 -3.64 -6.27 7.94
CA LEU A 40 -4.45 -6.78 6.82
C LEU A 40 -5.69 -5.92 6.59
N GLY A 41 -5.99 -5.62 5.33
CA GLY A 41 -7.15 -4.82 4.92
C GLY A 41 -7.04 -3.32 5.23
N LYS A 42 -5.94 -2.87 5.86
CA LYS A 42 -5.67 -1.45 6.09
C LYS A 42 -4.91 -0.85 4.92
N GLU A 43 -5.12 0.44 4.72
CA GLU A 43 -4.28 1.21 3.80
C GLU A 43 -2.90 1.40 4.43
N LEU A 44 -1.84 1.09 3.67
CA LEU A 44 -0.48 1.06 4.17
C LEU A 44 0.39 2.06 3.40
N LYS A 45 1.14 2.87 4.14
CA LYS A 45 2.23 3.67 3.62
C LYS A 45 3.52 2.87 3.71
N VAL A 46 4.15 2.64 2.57
CA VAL A 46 5.41 1.89 2.46
C VAL A 46 6.53 2.86 2.11
N LYS A 47 7.61 2.83 2.88
CA LYS A 47 8.87 3.51 2.56
C LYS A 47 9.98 2.48 2.44
N VAL A 48 10.85 2.67 1.46
CA VAL A 48 12.02 1.82 1.24
C VAL A 48 13.25 2.70 1.33
N GLU A 49 14.17 2.32 2.21
CA GLU A 49 15.41 3.04 2.46
C GLU A 49 16.57 2.08 2.25
N LEU A 50 17.65 2.55 1.61
CA LEU A 50 18.88 1.78 1.45
C LEU A 50 19.64 1.77 2.78
N ALA A 51 20.15 0.61 3.16
CA ALA A 51 20.99 0.42 4.34
C ALA A 51 22.36 -0.14 3.92
N ALA A 52 23.36 -0.08 4.80
CA ALA A 52 24.74 -0.48 4.48
C ALA A 52 24.85 -1.92 3.92
N GLU A 53 24.02 -2.85 4.41
CA GLU A 53 24.03 -4.26 3.99
C GLU A 53 22.73 -4.69 3.30
N GLY A 54 21.95 -3.74 2.77
CA GLY A 54 20.72 -4.08 2.06
C GLY A 54 19.70 -2.96 2.02
N PHE A 55 18.44 -3.29 2.29
CA PHE A 55 17.35 -2.30 2.31
C PHE A 55 16.38 -2.58 3.44
N THR A 56 15.78 -1.52 3.95
CA THR A 56 14.75 -1.58 4.98
C THR A 56 13.41 -1.17 4.37
N VAL A 57 12.39 -2.00 4.59
CA VAL A 57 11.00 -1.69 4.22
C VAL A 57 10.25 -1.32 5.48
N ARG A 58 9.88 -0.04 5.60
CA ARG A 58 9.05 0.44 6.70
C ARG A 58 7.59 0.50 6.24
N VAL A 59 6.73 -0.23 6.94
CA VAL A 59 5.30 -0.29 6.67
C VAL A 59 4.56 0.38 7.83
N GLN A 60 3.67 1.32 7.51
CA GLN A 60 2.86 2.04 8.49
C GLN A 60 1.40 2.02 8.05
N ALA A 61 0.47 1.79 8.98
CA ALA A 61 -0.95 1.98 8.69
C ALA A 61 -1.23 3.46 8.51
N VAL A 62 -1.96 3.81 7.44
CA VAL A 62 -2.47 5.16 7.26
C VAL A 62 -3.70 5.31 8.17
N SER A 63 -3.58 6.08 9.24
CA SER A 63 -4.74 6.50 10.02
C SER A 63 -5.52 7.53 9.21
N ARG A 64 -6.75 7.20 8.80
CA ARG A 64 -7.71 8.22 8.36
C ARG A 64 -8.09 9.05 9.59
N SER A 65 -7.45 10.19 9.78
CA SER A 65 -7.98 11.22 10.66
C SER A 65 -9.32 11.70 10.09
N LYS A 66 -10.34 11.82 10.95
CA LYS A 66 -11.68 12.35 10.64
C LYS A 66 -11.61 13.84 10.23
N GLN A 67 -11.01 14.18 9.10
CA GLN A 67 -11.14 15.50 8.47
C GLN A 67 -12.07 15.38 7.26
N ALA A 68 -13.30 14.93 7.50
CA ALA A 68 -14.37 14.88 6.48
C ALA A 68 -15.80 14.90 7.07
N LEU A 69 -15.97 15.11 8.38
CA LEU A 69 -17.32 15.21 8.98
C LEU A 69 -17.74 16.65 9.32
N GLU A 70 -16.87 17.65 9.15
CA GLU A 70 -17.09 19.00 9.66
C GLU A 70 -17.51 20.03 8.60
N THR A 71 -17.82 19.59 7.37
CA THR A 71 -18.27 20.49 6.28
C THR A 71 -19.78 20.41 5.99
N GLN A 72 -20.55 19.60 6.73
CA GLN A 72 -21.99 19.43 6.46
C GLN A 72 -22.96 20.16 7.42
N ASN A 73 -22.51 20.69 8.56
CA ASN A 73 -23.43 21.30 9.54
C ASN A 73 -23.37 22.84 9.65
N SER A 74 -22.62 23.54 8.79
CA SER A 74 -22.55 25.02 8.79
C SER A 74 -23.48 25.67 7.75
N ARG A 75 -24.73 25.22 7.63
CA ARG A 75 -25.77 25.99 6.93
C ARG A 75 -26.79 26.48 7.96
N PRO A 76 -26.88 27.80 8.22
CA PRO A 76 -27.95 28.32 9.06
C PRO A 76 -29.28 28.10 8.34
N ARG A 77 -30.27 27.49 9.03
CA ARG A 77 -31.68 27.59 8.62
C ARG A 77 -32.07 29.06 8.74
N ARG A 78 -32.15 29.77 7.62
CA ARG A 78 -33.02 30.96 7.50
C ARG A 78 -34.43 30.46 7.26
N LEU A 79 -35.34 30.74 8.18
CA LEU A 79 -36.73 31.14 7.94
C LEU A 79 -37.18 31.94 9.16
#